data_AF-A0A415E3X2-F1
#
_entry.id   AF-A0A415E3X2-F1
#
_cell.length_a   1.000
_cell.length_b   1.000
_cell.length_c   1.000
_cell.angle_alpha   90.00
_cell.angle_beta   90.00
_cell.angle_gamma   90.00
#
_symmetry.space_group_name_H-M   'P 1'
#
loop_
_entity.id
_entity.type
_entity.pdbx_description
1 polymer ?
#
loop_
_entity_poly.entity_id
_entity_poly.type
_entity_poly.pdbx_seq_one_letter_code
_entity_poly.pdbx_strand_id
1 'polypeptide(L)' 'MAIVTAWVKDIFIIILSITFMEILIPESAMAKYVKFIFSIIILATILSPISYFCNK' A
#
# COMPACT_ATOMS: atom_id res chain seq x y z
N MET A 1 10.94 6.04 17.51
CA MET A 1 11.15 4.63 17.10
C MET A 1 9.83 3.89 16.92
N ALA A 2 8.95 3.84 17.92
CA ALA A 2 7.67 3.10 17.82
C ALA A 2 6.78 3.46 16.62
N ILE A 3 6.67 4.75 16.26
CA ILE A 3 5.85 5.22 15.13
C ILE A 3 6.37 4.69 13.79
N VAL A 4 7.69 4.70 13.58
CA VAL A 4 8.32 4.19 12.35
C VAL A 4 8.14 2.68 12.27
N THR A 5 8.30 1.96 13.38
CA THR A 5 8.09 0.51 13.43
C THR A 5 6.63 0.13 13.12
N ALA A 6 5.66 0.88 13.65
CA ALA A 6 4.25 0.67 13.34
C ALA A 6 3.97 0.93 11.85
N TRP A 7 4.45 2.05 11.31
CA TRP A 7 4.30 2.38 9.89
C TRP A 7 4.90 1.32 8.95
N VAL A 8 6.10 0.82 9.25
CA VAL A 8 6.73 -0.25 8.46
C VAL A 8 5.91 -1.55 8.54
N LYS A 9 5.36 -1.87 9.71
CA LYS A 9 4.47 -3.04 9.88
C LYS A 9 3.18 -2.88 9.05
N ASP A 10 2.61 -1.68 9.01
CA ASP A 10 1.40 -1.39 8.23
C ASP A 10 1.66 -1.53 6.72
N ILE A 11 2.81 -1.04 6.23
CA ILE A 11 3.24 -1.26 4.84
C ILE A 11 3.31 -2.76 4.54
N PHE A 12 3.94 -3.54 5.41
CA PHE A 12 4.09 -4.98 5.22
C PHE A 12 2.73 -5.68 5.11
N ILE A 13 1.79 -5.36 6.02
CA ILE A 13 0.44 -5.94 6.02
C ILE A 13 -0.32 -5.57 4.74
N ILE A 14 -0.23 -4.31 4.30
CA ILE A 14 -0.91 -3.84 3.08
C ILE A 14 -0.36 -4.53 1.84
N ILE A 15 0.96 -4.60 1.69
CA ILE A 15 1.59 -5.28 0.54
C ILE A 15 1.16 -6.76 0.51
N LEU A 16 1.24 -7.45 1.64
CA LEU A 16 0.85 -8.86 1.74
C LEU A 16 -0.62 -9.07 1.35
N SER A 17 -1.51 -8.18 1.82
CA SER A 17 -2.94 -8.22 1.47
C SER A 17 -3.17 -8.00 -0.02
N ILE A 18 -2.46 -7.03 -0.62
CA ILE A 18 -2.55 -6.74 -2.06
C ILE A 18 -2.05 -7.93 -2.87
N THR A 19 -0.95 -8.58 -2.47
CA THR A 19 -0.44 -9.77 -3.17
C THR A 19 -1.49 -10.89 -3.20
N PHE A 20 -2.21 -11.13 -2.10
CA PHE A 20 -3.33 -12.07 -2.11
C PHE A 20 -4.46 -11.63 -3.05
N MET A 21 -4.82 -10.35 -3.05
CA MET A 21 -5.84 -9.83 -3.97
C MET A 21 -5.43 -10.00 -5.44
N GLU A 22 -4.17 -9.77 -5.79
CA GLU A 22 -3.67 -9.97 -7.14
C GLU A 22 -3.78 -11.42 -7.62
N ILE A 23 -3.63 -12.40 -6.72
CA ILE A 23 -3.80 -13.82 -7.02
C ILE A 23 -5.28 -14.16 -7.24
N LEU A 24 -6.18 -13.53 -6.47
CA LEU A 24 -7.63 -13.78 -6.55
C LEU A 24 -8.28 -13.12 -7.78
N ILE A 25 -7.70 -12.04 -8.29
CA ILE A 25 -8.26 -11.31 -9.44
C ILE A 25 -8.01 -12.11 -10.73
N PRO A 26 -9.07 -12.48 -11.47
CA PRO A 26 -8.92 -13.16 -12.74
C PRO A 26 -8.32 -12.24 -13.81
N GLU A 27 -7.55 -12.82 -14.73
CA GLU A 27 -7.00 -12.08 -15.87
C GLU A 27 -8.14 -11.49 -16.72
N SER A 28 -8.22 -10.17 -16.72
CA SER A 28 -9.22 -9.40 -17.46
C SER A 28 -8.65 -8.06 -17.86
N ALA A 29 -9.27 -7.39 -18.84
CA ALA A 29 -8.93 -6.01 -19.16
C ALA A 29 -9.06 -5.08 -17.94
N MET A 30 -9.95 -5.41 -16.99
CA MET A 30 -10.15 -4.67 -15.75
C MET A 30 -9.05 -4.90 -14.71
N ALA A 31 -8.38 -6.05 -14.73
CA ALA A 31 -7.33 -6.40 -13.75
C ALA A 31 -6.17 -5.38 -13.75
N LYS A 32 -5.83 -4.82 -14.92
CA LYS A 32 -4.80 -3.77 -15.04
C LYS A 32 -5.15 -2.52 -14.25
N TYR A 33 -6.42 -2.11 -14.27
CA TYR A 33 -6.88 -0.93 -13.54
C TYR A 33 -6.91 -1.18 -12.03
N VAL A 34 -7.28 -2.39 -11.60
CA VAL A 34 -7.25 -2.77 -10.18
C VAL A 34 -5.82 -2.78 -9.64
N LYS A 35 -4.86 -3.35 -10.38
CA LYS A 35 -3.42 -3.30 -10.04
C LYS A 35 -2.90 -1.87 -9.94
N PHE A 36 -3.39 -0.96 -10.79
CA PHE A 36 -3.04 0.46 -10.70
C PHE A 36 -3.58 1.10 -9.42
N ILE A 37 -4.81 0.80 -9.02
CA ILE A 37 -5.39 1.28 -7.75
C ILE A 37 -4.56 0.79 -6.55
N PHE A 38 -4.17 -0.49 -6.55
CA PHE A 38 -3.30 -1.05 -5.49
C PHE A 38 -1.94 -0.34 -5.44
N SER A 39 -1.37 0.00 -6.59
CA SER A 39 -0.12 0.77 -6.66
C SER A 39 -0.25 2.15 -6.00
N ILE A 40 -1.40 2.83 -6.21
CA ILE A 40 -1.69 4.12 -5.54
C ILE A 40 -1.84 3.95 -4.03
N ILE A 41 -2.48 2.87 -3.57
CA ILE A 41 -2.64 2.58 -2.13
C ILE A 41 -1.28 2.34 -1.47
N ILE A 42 -0.40 1.58 -2.11
CA ILE A 42 0.98 1.36 -1.62
C ILE A 42 1.72 2.69 -1.53
N LEU A 43 1.65 3.51 -2.59
CA LEU A 43 2.27 4.83 -2.61
C LEU A 43 1.75 5.71 -1.48
N ALA A 44 0.44 5.82 -1.30
CA ALA A 44 -0.18 6.61 -0.23
C ALA A 44 0.26 6.14 1.16
N THR A 45 0.37 4.83 1.36
CA THR A 45 0.84 4.25 2.63
C THR A 45 2.30 4.62 2.90
N ILE A 46 3.16 4.54 1.88
CA ILE A 46 4.58 4.93 1.99
C ILE A 46 4.72 6.43 2.24
N LEU A 47 3.85 7.26 1.65
CA LEU A 47 3.86 8.71 1.83
C LEU A 47 3.21 9.17 3.16
N SER A 48 2.49 8.31 3.87
CA SER A 48 1.81 8.63 5.14
C SER A 48 2.66 9.44 6.15
N PRO A 49 3.92 9.07 6.47
CA PRO A 49 4.74 9.80 7.43
C PRO A 49 5.17 11.18 6.96
N ILE A 50 4.97 11.54 5.68
CA ILE A 50 5.28 12.89 5.18
C ILE A 50 4.47 13.94 5.94
N SER A 51 3.23 13.66 6.31
CA SER A 51 2.43 14.57 7.14
C SER A 51 3.09 14.85 8.51
N TYR A 52 3.75 13.85 9.09
CA TYR A 52 4.51 13.98 10.33
C TYR A 52 5.82 14.76 10.15
N PHE A 53 6.50 14.57 9.02
CA PHE A 53 7.76 15.27 8.71
C PHE A 53 7.56 16.71 8.21
N CYS A 54 6.49 17.01 7.48
CA CYS A 54 6.19 18.33 6.94
C CYS A 54 5.51 19.27 7.95
N ASN A 55 4.89 18.74 9.02
CA ASN A 55 4.27 19.55 10.08
C ASN A 55 5.26 19.88 11.22
N LYS A 56 6.56 19.94 10.89
CA LYS A 56 7.67 20.25 11.78
C LYS A 56 8.61 21.22 11.08
#